data_AF-A0A2D4N864-F1
#
_entry.id   AF-A0A2D4N864-F1
#
_cell.length_a   1.000
_cell.length_b   1.000
_cell.length_c   1.000
_cell.angle_alpha   90.00
_cell.angle_beta   90.00
_cell.angle_gamma   90.00
#
_symmetry.space_group_name_H-M   'P 1'
#
loop_
_entity.id
_entity.type
_entity.pdbx_description
1 polymer ?
#
loop_
_entity_poly.entity_id
_entity_poly.type
_entity_poly.pdbx_seq_one_letter_code
_entity_poly.pdbx_strand_id
1 'polypeptide(L)'
;VPALGEVYSFGYGAEGQLGEGRTSDQLIPLPLDLAVRNKHGSTLDKVVKIIAGGNQSIVLHLEEKNAYTNVLKTLATVEEEKVVKWLSNSDPSCWNNIKWNINLIFSSAACINGSFLQQREEKFRTFEETVGVDMSAVLLFVKKIATKPKVFTKVKSALKSLLGCPLHSPTSPEALRFFLIVPVLLQSEDVDLYHLLSQLAEAIWKLPQKGKQALETLWSNLEVCFFKDLVFMFQRLIGTNMLSYIKQHGNWHFNESGCTIPL
;
A
#
# COMPACT_ATOMS: atom_id res chain seq x y z
N VAL A 1 -17.36 -0.23 -21.14
CA VAL A 1 -16.26 0.47 -20.42
C VAL A 1 -16.75 1.87 -20.16
N PRO A 2 -16.80 2.36 -18.91
CA PRO A 2 -16.94 3.79 -18.66
C PRO A 2 -15.79 4.53 -19.34
N ALA A 3 -16.05 5.44 -20.28
CA ALA A 3 -14.96 6.22 -20.86
C ALA A 3 -14.36 7.13 -19.79
N LEU A 4 -13.06 7.39 -19.87
CA LEU A 4 -12.38 8.27 -18.93
C LEU A 4 -12.97 9.69 -19.07
N GLY A 5 -13.64 10.18 -18.03
CA GLY A 5 -14.30 11.51 -18.01
C GLY A 5 -15.82 11.49 -18.12
N GLU A 6 -16.44 10.32 -18.32
CA GLU A 6 -17.90 10.19 -18.27
C GLU A 6 -18.39 9.88 -16.84
N VAL A 7 -19.52 10.48 -16.46
CA VAL A 7 -20.18 10.20 -15.17
C VAL A 7 -21.26 9.16 -15.39
N TYR A 8 -21.32 8.19 -14.48
CA TYR A 8 -22.33 7.14 -14.50
C TYR A 8 -23.16 7.16 -13.22
N SER A 9 -24.46 6.93 -13.35
CA SER A 9 -25.43 6.81 -12.27
C SER A 9 -26.06 5.42 -12.22
N PHE A 10 -26.24 4.88 -11.02
CA PHE A 10 -26.98 3.64 -10.75
C PHE A 10 -27.41 3.59 -9.28
N GLY A 11 -28.37 2.74 -8.97
CA GLY A 11 -28.88 2.49 -7.62
C GLY A 11 -30.35 2.85 -7.48
N TYR A 12 -30.73 3.23 -6.26
CA TYR A 12 -32.09 3.62 -5.91
C TYR A 12 -32.42 5.00 -6.49
N GLY A 13 -33.55 5.11 -7.19
CA GLY A 13 -33.90 6.29 -7.99
C GLY A 13 -35.19 6.98 -7.58
N ALA A 14 -35.91 6.51 -6.55
CA ALA A 14 -37.26 6.99 -6.22
C ALA A 14 -37.39 8.52 -6.05
N GLU A 15 -36.33 9.20 -5.62
CA GLU A 15 -36.30 10.65 -5.39
C GLU A 15 -35.62 11.42 -6.52
N GLY A 16 -35.32 10.76 -7.65
CA GLY A 16 -34.61 11.36 -8.78
C GLY A 16 -33.11 11.59 -8.54
N GLN A 17 -32.56 11.02 -7.47
CA GLN A 17 -31.16 11.20 -7.05
C GLN A 17 -30.11 10.64 -8.02
N LEU A 18 -30.55 9.95 -9.08
CA LEU A 18 -29.71 9.44 -10.16
C LEU A 18 -29.41 10.50 -11.24
N GLY A 19 -30.14 11.62 -11.26
CA GLY A 19 -29.82 12.76 -12.14
C GLY A 19 -30.34 12.66 -13.59
N GLU A 20 -30.96 11.55 -13.97
CA GLU A 20 -31.52 11.33 -15.33
C GLU A 20 -32.94 11.94 -15.52
N GLY A 21 -33.46 12.66 -14.52
CA GLY A 21 -34.84 13.17 -14.52
C GLY A 21 -35.92 12.08 -14.38
N ARG A 22 -35.51 10.84 -14.03
CA ARG A 22 -36.38 9.68 -13.80
C ARG A 22 -36.38 9.30 -12.33
N THR A 23 -37.47 8.71 -11.85
CA THR A 23 -37.61 8.21 -10.47
C THR A 23 -37.50 6.68 -10.35
N SER A 24 -37.04 6.01 -11.40
CA SER A 24 -36.89 4.56 -11.43
C SER A 24 -35.52 4.12 -10.91
N ASP A 25 -35.50 3.03 -10.17
CA ASP A 25 -34.25 2.35 -9.79
C ASP A 25 -33.48 1.89 -11.03
N GLN A 26 -32.15 1.97 -10.95
CA GLN A 26 -31.25 1.68 -12.05
C GLN A 26 -30.20 0.68 -11.58
N LEU A 27 -30.35 -0.60 -11.91
CA LEU A 27 -29.42 -1.65 -11.46
C LEU A 27 -28.12 -1.71 -12.28
N ILE A 28 -28.07 -0.99 -13.40
CA ILE A 28 -26.94 -0.99 -14.33
C ILE A 28 -26.40 0.44 -14.44
N PRO A 29 -25.09 0.69 -14.25
CA PRO A 29 -24.48 1.99 -14.48
C PRO A 29 -24.83 2.54 -15.87
N LEU A 30 -25.56 3.66 -15.92
CA LEU A 30 -25.86 4.37 -17.14
C LEU A 30 -25.07 5.68 -17.21
N PRO A 31 -24.56 6.06 -18.39
CA PRO A 31 -23.88 7.33 -18.55
C PRO A 31 -24.88 8.48 -18.40
N LEU A 32 -24.53 9.46 -17.58
CA LEU A 32 -25.30 10.68 -17.38
C LEU A 32 -24.89 11.70 -18.46
N ASP A 33 -25.86 12.17 -19.25
CA ASP A 33 -25.65 13.24 -20.22
C ASP A 33 -25.54 14.60 -19.51
N LEU A 34 -24.35 14.87 -18.99
CA LEU A 34 -24.00 16.17 -18.44
C LEU A 34 -23.71 17.11 -19.60
N ALA A 35 -24.76 17.77 -20.13
CA ALA A 35 -24.68 18.72 -21.23
C ALA A 35 -23.88 20.00 -20.85
N VAL A 36 -22.57 19.88 -20.65
CA VAL A 36 -21.60 20.97 -20.61
C VAL A 36 -20.56 20.72 -21.69
N ARG A 37 -21.04 20.53 -22.92
CA ARG A 37 -20.17 20.47 -24.09
C ARG A 37 -19.77 21.90 -24.44
N ASN A 38 -18.66 22.36 -23.88
CA ASN A 38 -18.09 23.65 -24.25
C ASN A 38 -17.87 23.69 -25.76
N LYS A 39 -18.43 24.69 -26.45
CA LYS A 39 -18.33 24.89 -27.90
C LYS A 39 -16.91 25.24 -28.39
N HIS A 40 -15.90 25.12 -27.54
CA HIS A 40 -14.50 25.34 -27.86
C HIS A 40 -13.71 24.10 -27.48
N GLY A 41 -13.18 23.42 -28.49
CA GLY A 41 -12.57 22.09 -28.41
C GLY A 41 -11.27 22.00 -27.60
N SER A 42 -11.30 22.32 -26.31
CA SER A 42 -10.27 21.92 -25.36
C SER A 42 -10.76 20.74 -24.53
N THR A 43 -10.30 19.54 -24.88
CA THR A 43 -10.50 18.29 -24.15
C THR A 43 -9.89 18.36 -22.74
N LEU A 44 -10.68 18.75 -21.75
CA LEU A 44 -10.54 18.30 -20.35
C LEU A 44 -11.79 18.68 -19.53
N ASP A 45 -12.92 18.01 -19.79
CA ASP A 45 -14.14 18.10 -18.97
C ASP A 45 -13.89 17.45 -17.60
N LYS A 46 -13.43 18.24 -16.63
CA LYS A 46 -13.16 17.76 -15.27
C LYS A 46 -14.41 17.88 -14.42
N VAL A 47 -15.04 16.74 -14.13
CA VAL A 47 -15.84 16.59 -12.92
C VAL A 47 -14.88 16.60 -11.74
N VAL A 48 -14.97 17.63 -10.89
CA VAL A 48 -13.96 17.86 -9.84
C VAL A 48 -14.39 17.26 -8.50
N LYS A 49 -15.69 17.06 -8.28
CA LYS A 49 -16.19 16.47 -7.03
C LYS A 49 -17.54 15.80 -7.22
N ILE A 50 -17.67 14.59 -6.66
CA ILE A 50 -18.94 13.89 -6.52
C ILE A 50 -19.28 13.86 -5.03
N ILE A 51 -20.49 14.29 -4.68
CA ILE A 51 -21.04 14.20 -3.33
C ILE A 51 -22.24 13.27 -3.41
N ALA A 52 -22.17 12.15 -2.69
CA ALA A 52 -23.28 11.21 -2.58
C ALA A 52 -23.90 11.31 -1.18
N GLY A 53 -25.21 11.51 -1.13
CA GLY A 53 -26.03 11.46 0.07
C GLY A 53 -27.23 10.53 -0.14
N GLY A 54 -27.96 10.20 0.93
CA GLY A 54 -29.07 9.23 0.84
C GLY A 54 -30.14 9.61 -0.19
N ASN A 55 -30.50 10.89 -0.25
CA ASN A 55 -31.57 11.39 -1.13
C ASN A 55 -31.05 12.28 -2.27
N GLN A 56 -29.74 12.51 -2.37
CA GLN A 56 -29.19 13.43 -3.36
C GLN A 56 -27.78 13.01 -3.77
N SER A 57 -27.50 13.07 -5.07
CA SER A 57 -26.16 12.97 -5.63
C SER A 57 -25.86 14.27 -6.37
N ILE A 58 -24.73 14.89 -6.06
CA ILE A 58 -24.32 16.17 -6.64
C ILE A 58 -22.98 15.98 -7.36
N VAL A 59 -22.94 16.40 -8.61
CA VAL A 59 -21.73 16.45 -9.43
C VAL A 59 -21.32 17.91 -9.59
N LEU A 60 -20.13 18.27 -9.13
CA LEU A 60 -19.58 19.62 -9.25
C LEU A 60 -18.55 19.67 -10.37
N HIS A 61 -18.85 20.46 -11.40
CA HIS A 61 -17.91 20.85 -12.45
C HIS A 61 -17.24 22.16 -12.03
N LEU A 62 -15.91 22.15 -11.83
CA LEU A 62 -15.16 23.36 -11.48
C LEU A 62 -14.23 23.69 -12.64
N GLU A 63 -14.38 24.89 -13.20
CA GLU A 63 -13.43 25.42 -14.18
C GLU A 63 -12.10 25.75 -13.49
N GLU A 64 -11.01 25.19 -14.00
CA GLU A 64 -9.71 25.20 -13.35
C GLU A 64 -9.01 26.56 -13.52
N LYS A 65 -9.25 27.51 -12.61
CA LYS A 65 -8.39 28.69 -12.46
C LYS A 65 -7.23 28.39 -11.51
N ASN A 66 -6.16 27.84 -12.08
CA ASN A 66 -4.77 27.78 -11.57
C ASN A 66 -4.51 27.49 -10.06
N ALA A 67 -3.65 26.47 -9.86
CA ALA A 67 -2.67 26.34 -8.77
C ALA A 67 -3.06 25.72 -7.42
N TYR A 68 -3.89 24.66 -7.38
CA TYR A 68 -3.81 23.64 -6.31
C TYR A 68 -4.24 22.26 -6.84
N THR A 69 -3.34 21.58 -7.55
CA THR A 69 -3.49 20.23 -8.13
C THR A 69 -3.55 19.10 -7.07
N ASN A 70 -4.42 19.20 -6.08
CA ASN A 70 -4.51 18.23 -4.97
C ASN A 70 -5.89 17.60 -4.74
N VAL A 71 -6.88 17.89 -5.59
CA VAL A 71 -8.25 17.34 -5.44
C VAL A 71 -8.46 16.04 -6.24
N LEU A 72 -7.62 15.77 -7.25
CA LEU A 72 -7.56 14.50 -8.01
C LEU A 72 -6.37 13.62 -7.54
N LYS A 73 -6.11 13.50 -6.24
CA LYS A 73 -4.98 12.70 -5.76
C LYS A 73 -5.19 11.21 -6.07
N THR A 74 -4.70 10.78 -7.23
CA THR A 74 -4.11 9.46 -7.40
C THR A 74 -3.17 9.21 -6.22
N LEU A 75 -3.20 8.01 -5.64
CA LEU A 75 -2.30 7.64 -4.56
C LEU A 75 -0.87 8.04 -4.92
N ALA A 76 -0.12 8.59 -3.96
CA ALA A 76 1.30 8.83 -4.20
C ALA A 76 2.00 7.48 -4.27
N THR A 77 2.52 7.13 -5.44
CA THR A 77 3.16 5.83 -5.67
C THR A 77 4.65 5.99 -5.96
N VAL A 78 5.38 4.90 -5.71
CA VAL A 78 6.75 4.73 -6.22
C VAL A 78 6.67 4.62 -7.74
N GLU A 79 7.29 5.57 -8.42
CA GLU A 79 7.41 5.59 -9.88
C GLU A 79 8.89 5.54 -10.25
N GLU A 80 9.24 4.81 -11.31
CA GLU A 80 10.64 4.62 -11.70
C GLU A 80 11.36 5.95 -11.92
N GLU A 81 10.71 6.93 -12.54
CA GLU A 81 11.27 8.27 -12.74
C GLU A 81 11.63 8.96 -11.41
N LYS A 82 10.77 8.82 -10.39
CA LYS A 82 11.05 9.36 -9.04
C LYS A 82 12.25 8.65 -8.43
N VAL A 83 12.30 7.32 -8.53
CA VAL A 83 13.41 6.52 -7.97
C VAL A 83 14.73 6.91 -8.63
N VAL A 84 14.78 7.06 -9.96
CA VAL A 84 15.98 7.52 -10.68
C VAL A 84 16.44 8.88 -10.13
N LYS A 85 15.52 9.85 -9.96
CA LYS A 85 15.84 11.15 -9.35
C LYS A 85 16.37 11.01 -7.92
N TRP A 86 15.80 10.11 -7.11
CA TRP A 86 16.27 9.84 -5.76
C TRP A 86 17.68 9.27 -5.73
N LEU A 87 18.06 8.46 -6.72
CA LEU A 87 19.38 7.84 -6.78
C LEU A 87 20.47 8.78 -7.33
N SER A 88 20.11 9.70 -8.23
CA SER A 88 21.04 10.65 -8.82
C SER A 88 21.58 11.68 -7.82
N ASN A 89 20.77 12.12 -6.85
CA ASN A 89 21.17 12.90 -5.65
C ASN A 89 22.27 13.98 -5.86
N SER A 90 22.24 14.67 -6.99
CA SER A 90 23.35 15.53 -7.43
C SER A 90 23.33 16.92 -6.78
N ASP A 91 22.16 17.38 -6.33
CA ASP A 91 21.94 18.71 -5.77
C ASP A 91 21.36 18.64 -4.34
N PRO A 92 22.01 19.25 -3.33
CA PRO A 92 21.46 19.40 -1.98
C PRO A 92 20.08 20.06 -1.91
N SER A 93 19.75 20.97 -2.83
CA SER A 93 18.44 21.65 -2.88
C SER A 93 17.29 20.67 -3.15
N CYS A 94 17.54 19.64 -3.97
CA CYS A 94 16.58 18.62 -4.37
C CYS A 94 16.26 17.63 -3.24
N TRP A 95 17.15 17.49 -2.25
CA TRP A 95 16.98 16.53 -1.15
C TRP A 95 15.72 16.77 -0.32
N ASN A 96 15.32 18.03 -0.12
CA ASN A 96 14.09 18.34 0.62
C ASN A 96 12.84 17.81 -0.09
N ASN A 97 12.81 17.93 -1.43
CA ASN A 97 11.73 17.39 -2.24
C ASN A 97 11.74 15.85 -2.22
N ILE A 98 12.91 15.23 -2.30
CA ILE A 98 13.07 13.76 -2.19
C ILE A 98 12.57 13.28 -0.82
N LYS A 99 12.99 13.94 0.26
CA LYS A 99 12.56 13.66 1.64
C LYS A 99 11.04 13.72 1.78
N TRP A 100 10.42 14.76 1.22
CA TRP A 100 8.97 14.93 1.24
C TRP A 100 8.26 13.83 0.46
N ASN A 101 8.72 13.51 -0.75
CA ASN A 101 8.14 12.44 -1.58
C ASN A 101 8.21 11.07 -0.89
N ILE A 102 9.38 10.73 -0.31
CA ILE A 102 9.54 9.48 0.43
C ILE A 102 8.58 9.42 1.61
N ASN A 103 8.46 10.49 2.40
CA ASN A 103 7.50 10.54 3.51
C ASN A 103 6.06 10.39 3.02
N LEU A 104 5.69 11.09 1.95
CA LEU A 104 4.34 11.04 1.41
C LEU A 104 3.91 9.61 1.03
N ILE A 105 4.83 8.84 0.45
CA ILE A 105 4.56 7.46 -0.01
C ILE A 105 4.66 6.48 1.17
N PHE A 106 5.80 6.45 1.86
CA PHE A 106 6.12 5.37 2.81
C PHE A 106 5.55 5.58 4.22
N SER A 107 4.92 6.73 4.49
CA SER A 107 4.13 6.94 5.70
C SER A 107 2.63 6.64 5.50
N SER A 108 2.25 6.00 4.39
CA SER A 108 0.85 5.62 4.10
C SER A 108 0.76 4.19 3.56
N ALA A 109 0.00 3.33 4.27
CA ALA A 109 -0.24 1.95 3.83
C ALA A 109 -0.93 1.88 2.46
N ALA A 110 -1.87 2.80 2.18
CA ALA A 110 -2.55 2.87 0.88
C ALA A 110 -1.58 3.22 -0.26
N CYS A 111 -0.66 4.16 -0.02
CA CYS A 111 0.35 4.55 -1.00
C CYS A 111 1.34 3.39 -1.28
N ILE A 112 1.76 2.67 -0.23
CA ILE A 112 2.60 1.46 -0.37
C ILE A 112 1.86 0.40 -1.20
N ASN A 113 0.59 0.11 -0.89
CA ASN A 113 -0.20 -0.87 -1.64
C ASN A 113 -0.38 -0.50 -3.11
N GLY A 114 -0.47 0.79 -3.43
CA GLY A 114 -0.56 1.29 -4.79
C GLY A 114 0.77 1.32 -5.54
N SER A 115 1.90 1.22 -4.86
CA SER A 115 3.23 1.48 -5.44
C SER A 115 3.79 0.35 -6.30
N PHE A 116 3.37 -0.89 -6.05
CA PHE A 116 3.94 -2.08 -6.69
C PHE A 116 2.84 -2.96 -7.28
N LEU A 117 1.77 -2.33 -7.80
CA LEU A 117 0.69 -3.08 -8.44
C LEU A 117 1.19 -3.72 -9.74
N GLN A 118 0.83 -4.97 -9.96
CA GLN A 118 1.10 -5.63 -11.22
C GLN A 118 0.35 -4.91 -12.34
N GLN A 119 1.03 -4.64 -13.46
CA GLN A 119 0.41 -4.04 -14.63
C GLN A 119 -0.76 -4.92 -15.08
N ARG A 120 -1.97 -4.36 -15.10
CA ARG A 120 -3.14 -5.08 -15.60
C ARG A 120 -2.97 -5.21 -17.11
N GLU A 121 -2.79 -6.43 -17.61
CA GLU A 121 -3.05 -6.67 -19.03
C GLU A 121 -4.50 -6.23 -19.33
N GLU A 122 -4.70 -5.48 -20.41
CA GLU A 122 -5.92 -4.75 -20.77
C GLU A 122 -7.20 -5.59 -20.88
N LYS A 123 -7.12 -6.91 -20.66
CA LYS A 123 -8.21 -7.86 -20.81
C LYS A 123 -8.57 -8.47 -19.46
N PHE A 124 -9.52 -7.82 -18.80
CA PHE A 124 -10.50 -8.41 -17.88
C PHE A 124 -10.03 -9.63 -17.09
N ARG A 125 -9.55 -9.38 -15.87
CA ARG A 125 -9.61 -10.37 -14.81
C ARG A 125 -10.12 -9.72 -13.53
N THR A 126 -11.42 -9.78 -13.33
CA THR A 126 -11.95 -10.04 -11.98
C THR A 126 -11.49 -11.46 -11.63
N PHE A 127 -10.29 -11.58 -11.07
CA PHE A 127 -9.84 -12.83 -10.46
C PHE A 127 -9.81 -12.60 -8.96
N GLU A 128 -10.58 -13.40 -8.24
CA GLU A 128 -10.69 -13.39 -6.78
C GLU A 128 -9.40 -13.83 -6.07
N GLU A 129 -8.35 -14.23 -6.80
CA GLU A 129 -7.21 -14.97 -6.24
C GLU A 129 -5.82 -14.45 -6.64
N THR A 130 -5.68 -13.37 -7.41
CA THR A 130 -4.33 -12.85 -7.72
C THR A 130 -3.83 -11.92 -6.62
N VAL A 131 -2.58 -12.12 -6.17
CA VAL A 131 -1.89 -11.27 -5.19
C VAL A 131 -1.99 -9.77 -5.55
N GLY A 132 -1.91 -9.47 -6.85
CA GLY A 132 -2.07 -8.12 -7.41
C GLY A 132 -0.88 -7.19 -7.12
N VAL A 133 0.23 -7.75 -6.64
CA VAL A 133 1.49 -7.07 -6.34
C VAL A 133 2.60 -7.69 -7.18
N ASP A 134 3.37 -6.85 -7.86
CA ASP A 134 4.61 -7.25 -8.50
C ASP A 134 5.74 -7.33 -7.46
N MET A 135 5.93 -8.52 -6.89
CA MET A 135 6.97 -8.76 -5.88
C MET A 135 8.39 -8.61 -6.44
N SER A 136 8.58 -8.83 -7.75
CA SER A 136 9.86 -8.57 -8.42
C SER A 136 10.18 -7.08 -8.43
N ALA A 137 9.18 -6.23 -8.70
CA ALA A 137 9.34 -4.78 -8.61
C ALA A 137 9.67 -4.31 -7.17
N VAL A 138 9.06 -4.92 -6.15
CA VAL A 138 9.40 -4.63 -4.73
C VAL A 138 10.87 -4.95 -4.45
N LEU A 139 11.36 -6.14 -4.82
CA LEU A 139 12.76 -6.52 -4.63
C LEU A 139 13.72 -5.63 -5.41
N LEU A 140 13.40 -5.34 -6.67
CA LEU A 140 14.22 -4.45 -7.50
C LEU A 140 14.30 -3.05 -6.89
N PHE A 141 13.20 -2.54 -6.37
CA PHE A 141 13.18 -1.26 -5.66
C PHE A 141 14.10 -1.28 -4.43
N VAL A 142 13.99 -2.29 -3.56
CA VAL A 142 14.85 -2.44 -2.37
C VAL A 142 16.32 -2.51 -2.77
N LYS A 143 16.67 -3.33 -3.77
CA LYS A 143 18.03 -3.44 -4.31
C LYS A 143 18.56 -2.10 -4.82
N LYS A 144 17.75 -1.34 -5.56
CA LYS A 144 18.11 -0.02 -6.09
C LYS A 144 18.40 0.97 -4.96
N ILE A 145 17.48 1.11 -3.99
CA ILE A 145 17.67 2.09 -2.91
C ILE A 145 18.79 1.70 -1.94
N ALA A 146 19.09 0.41 -1.79
CA ALA A 146 20.19 -0.07 -0.97
C ALA A 146 21.56 0.45 -1.45
N THR A 147 21.71 0.78 -2.75
CA THR A 147 22.93 1.41 -3.29
C THR A 147 23.14 2.85 -2.79
N LYS A 148 22.13 3.47 -2.17
CA LYS A 148 22.16 4.86 -1.69
C LYS A 148 21.69 4.92 -0.23
N PRO A 149 22.60 4.75 0.76
CA PRO A 149 22.25 4.67 2.18
C PRO A 149 21.38 5.81 2.69
N LYS A 150 21.63 7.05 2.24
CA LYS A 150 20.85 8.23 2.64
C LYS A 150 19.36 8.12 2.27
N VAL A 151 19.05 7.59 1.09
CA VAL A 151 17.68 7.35 0.62
C VAL A 151 17.06 6.20 1.41
N PHE A 152 17.80 5.10 1.53
CA PHE A 152 17.30 3.90 2.21
C PHE A 152 16.97 4.18 3.69
N THR A 153 17.86 4.85 4.41
CA THR A 153 17.62 5.28 5.80
C THR A 153 16.38 6.18 5.89
N LYS A 154 16.15 7.03 4.89
CA LYS A 154 14.97 7.90 4.88
C LYS A 154 13.66 7.11 4.64
N VAL A 155 13.67 6.10 3.77
CA VAL A 155 12.54 5.17 3.57
C VAL A 155 12.25 4.40 4.86
N LYS A 156 13.28 3.83 5.49
CA LYS A 156 13.17 3.13 6.80
C LYS A 156 12.59 4.04 7.89
N SER A 157 13.03 5.29 7.96
CA SER A 157 12.49 6.29 8.90
C SER A 157 11.00 6.58 8.65
N ALA A 158 10.56 6.67 7.40
CA ALA A 158 9.15 6.88 7.06
C ALA A 158 8.29 5.65 7.44
N LEU A 159 8.79 4.44 7.20
CA LEU A 159 8.16 3.19 7.62
C LEU A 159 8.07 3.07 9.15
N LYS A 160 9.12 3.44 9.88
CA LYS A 160 9.11 3.50 11.35
C LYS A 160 8.00 4.41 11.86
N SER A 161 7.78 5.56 11.20
CA SER A 161 6.69 6.46 11.56
C SER A 161 5.31 5.85 11.30
N LEU A 162 5.15 5.08 10.21
CA LEU A 162 3.88 4.40 9.89
C LEU A 162 3.57 3.28 10.88
N LEU A 163 4.56 2.44 11.19
CA LEU A 163 4.43 1.29 12.09
C LEU A 163 4.39 1.68 13.57
N GLY A 164 4.82 2.91 13.90
CA GLY A 164 4.65 3.48 15.24
C GLY A 164 3.19 3.81 15.58
N CYS A 165 2.31 3.90 14.56
CA CYS A 165 0.87 4.05 14.77
C CYS A 165 0.19 2.68 14.80
N PRO A 166 -0.90 2.50 15.58
CA PRO A 166 -1.70 1.28 15.54
C PRO A 166 -2.19 1.00 14.10
N LEU A 167 -1.75 -0.12 13.55
CA LEU A 167 -2.25 -0.60 12.27
C LEU A 167 -3.72 -0.97 12.45
N HIS A 168 -4.58 -0.47 11.55
CA HIS A 168 -5.94 -0.98 11.43
C HIS A 168 -5.90 -2.48 11.12
N SER A 169 -7.00 -3.19 11.39
CA SER A 169 -7.11 -4.62 11.11
C SER A 169 -7.93 -4.85 9.83
N PRO A 170 -7.35 -4.65 8.63
CA PRO A 170 -8.09 -4.76 7.38
C PRO A 170 -8.55 -6.19 7.12
N THR A 171 -9.63 -6.31 6.35
CA THR A 171 -10.12 -7.60 5.85
C THR A 171 -10.16 -7.66 4.33
N SER A 172 -9.91 -6.54 3.63
CA SER A 172 -9.86 -6.52 2.18
C SER A 172 -8.49 -7.00 1.67
N PRO A 173 -8.45 -7.85 0.63
CA PRO A 173 -7.19 -8.31 0.03
C PRO A 173 -6.28 -7.15 -0.43
N GLU A 174 -6.85 -6.05 -0.93
CA GLU A 174 -6.10 -4.88 -1.38
C GLU A 174 -5.34 -4.18 -0.24
N ALA A 175 -5.95 -4.09 0.94
CA ALA A 175 -5.32 -3.52 2.11
C ALA A 175 -4.25 -4.45 2.69
N LEU A 176 -4.48 -5.76 2.61
CA LEU A 176 -3.58 -6.80 3.14
C LEU A 176 -2.27 -6.93 2.34
N ARG A 177 -2.20 -6.44 1.09
CA ARG A 177 -0.96 -6.33 0.30
C ARG A 177 0.19 -5.66 1.06
N PHE A 178 -0.14 -4.79 2.01
CA PHE A 178 0.80 -4.12 2.90
C PHE A 178 1.69 -5.14 3.65
N PHE A 179 1.09 -6.23 4.11
CA PHE A 179 1.78 -7.31 4.83
C PHE A 179 2.65 -8.20 3.92
N LEU A 180 2.58 -8.02 2.61
CA LEU A 180 3.47 -8.66 1.64
C LEU A 180 4.67 -7.76 1.32
N ILE A 181 4.40 -6.46 1.13
CA ILE A 181 5.40 -5.48 0.68
C ILE A 181 6.33 -5.07 1.83
N VAL A 182 5.77 -4.72 2.99
CA VAL A 182 6.55 -4.12 4.09
C VAL A 182 7.60 -5.03 4.70
N PRO A 183 7.38 -6.34 4.92
CA PRO A 183 8.46 -7.22 5.40
C PRO A 183 9.71 -7.14 4.52
N VAL A 184 9.52 -7.10 3.21
CA VAL A 184 10.61 -7.00 2.23
C VAL A 184 11.30 -5.63 2.30
N LEU A 185 10.55 -4.55 2.46
CA LEU A 185 11.12 -3.20 2.65
C LEU A 185 11.92 -3.06 3.96
N LEU A 186 11.57 -3.84 4.97
CA LEU A 186 12.26 -3.89 6.27
C LEU A 186 13.47 -4.84 6.27
N GLN A 187 13.74 -5.55 5.17
CA GLN A 187 14.86 -6.50 5.06
C GLN A 187 16.18 -5.79 5.37
N SER A 188 16.76 -6.10 6.53
CA SER A 188 17.99 -5.48 7.03
C SER A 188 18.54 -6.26 8.22
N GLU A 189 19.84 -6.15 8.47
CA GLU A 189 20.49 -6.70 9.66
C GLU A 189 20.42 -5.76 10.88
N ASP A 190 19.55 -4.75 10.82
CA ASP A 190 19.48 -3.70 11.84
C ASP A 190 18.52 -4.13 12.96
N VAL A 191 19.02 -4.13 14.20
CA VAL A 191 18.29 -4.53 15.42
C VAL A 191 17.01 -3.70 15.57
N ASP A 192 17.03 -2.41 15.23
CA ASP A 192 15.86 -1.53 15.34
C ASP A 192 14.71 -1.96 14.41
N LEU A 193 15.03 -2.63 13.29
CA LEU A 193 14.03 -3.08 12.32
C LEU A 193 13.39 -4.41 12.70
N TYR A 194 14.04 -5.22 13.56
CA TYR A 194 13.41 -6.41 14.14
C TYR A 194 12.25 -6.04 15.07
N HIS A 195 12.34 -4.92 15.79
CA HIS A 195 11.21 -4.40 16.57
C HIS A 195 10.02 -4.07 15.65
N LEU A 196 10.26 -3.40 14.52
CA LEU A 196 9.21 -3.08 13.55
C LEU A 196 8.59 -4.34 12.93
N LEU A 197 9.38 -5.37 12.66
CA LEU A 197 8.89 -6.65 12.17
C LEU A 197 8.06 -7.39 13.24
N SER A 198 8.41 -7.25 14.53
CA SER A 198 7.58 -7.73 15.65
C SER A 198 6.23 -7.02 15.71
N GLN A 199 6.20 -5.69 15.54
CA GLN A 199 4.94 -4.95 15.49
C GLN A 199 4.06 -5.38 14.31
N LEU A 200 4.67 -5.67 13.17
CA LEU A 200 3.96 -6.22 12.02
C LEU A 200 3.40 -7.62 12.31
N ALA A 201 4.17 -8.49 12.95
CA ALA A 201 3.72 -9.82 13.37
C ALA A 201 2.54 -9.74 14.36
N GLU A 202 2.59 -8.81 15.31
CA GLU A 202 1.50 -8.56 16.26
C GLU A 202 0.25 -8.04 15.53
N ALA A 203 0.41 -7.14 14.56
CA ALA A 203 -0.70 -6.66 13.74
C ALA A 203 -1.36 -7.80 12.95
N ILE A 204 -0.56 -8.71 12.36
CA ILE A 204 -1.05 -9.93 11.70
C ILE A 204 -1.80 -10.83 12.70
N TRP A 205 -1.24 -11.04 13.90
CA TRP A 205 -1.86 -11.85 14.94
C TRP A 205 -3.23 -11.30 15.37
N LYS A 206 -3.36 -9.98 15.43
CA LYS A 206 -4.61 -9.26 15.79
C LYS A 206 -5.63 -9.16 14.66
N LEU A 207 -5.32 -9.59 13.44
CA LEU A 207 -6.29 -9.58 12.34
C LEU A 207 -7.54 -10.43 12.70
N PRO A 208 -8.75 -9.99 12.34
CA PRO A 208 -9.95 -10.82 12.38
C PRO A 208 -9.74 -12.10 11.56
N GLN A 209 -10.49 -13.16 11.89
CA GLN A 209 -10.37 -14.45 11.20
C GLN A 209 -10.50 -14.32 9.66
N LYS A 210 -11.43 -13.50 9.19
CA LYS A 210 -11.59 -13.20 7.76
C LYS A 210 -10.35 -12.55 7.15
N GLY A 211 -9.69 -11.64 7.87
CA GLY A 211 -8.45 -11.00 7.44
C GLY A 211 -7.28 -11.98 7.40
N LYS A 212 -7.19 -12.89 8.38
CA LYS A 212 -6.19 -13.97 8.39
C LYS A 212 -6.35 -14.90 7.20
N GLN A 213 -7.57 -15.38 6.92
CA GLN A 213 -7.87 -16.23 5.77
C GLN A 213 -7.55 -15.54 4.43
N ALA A 214 -7.88 -14.25 4.30
CA ALA A 214 -7.54 -13.47 3.11
C ALA A 214 -6.02 -13.31 2.96
N LEU A 215 -5.29 -13.07 4.04
CA LEU A 215 -3.83 -12.97 4.01
C LEU A 215 -3.16 -14.33 3.69
N GLU A 216 -3.68 -15.42 4.25
CA GLU A 216 -3.24 -16.78 3.91
C GLU A 216 -3.43 -17.06 2.42
N THR A 217 -4.58 -16.70 1.86
CA THR A 217 -4.85 -16.83 0.42
C THR A 217 -3.83 -16.04 -0.41
N LEU A 218 -3.54 -14.80 -0.01
CA LEU A 218 -2.51 -13.99 -0.67
C LEU A 218 -1.12 -14.65 -0.60
N TRP A 219 -0.73 -15.20 0.55
CA TRP A 219 0.53 -15.90 0.71
C TRP A 219 0.62 -17.19 -0.11
N SER A 220 -0.47 -17.98 -0.17
CA SER A 220 -0.54 -19.20 -0.97
C SER A 220 -0.36 -18.94 -2.47
N ASN A 221 -0.69 -17.74 -2.93
CA ASN A 221 -0.57 -17.33 -4.34
C ASN A 221 0.75 -16.59 -4.67
N LEU A 222 1.66 -16.46 -3.71
CA LEU A 222 3.02 -15.96 -3.97
C LEU A 222 3.87 -17.03 -4.66
N GLU A 223 4.84 -16.61 -5.47
CA GLU A 223 5.85 -17.56 -5.95
C GLU A 223 6.64 -18.13 -4.76
N VAL A 224 7.01 -19.41 -4.87
CA VAL A 224 7.63 -20.19 -3.79
C VAL A 224 8.86 -19.51 -3.19
N CYS A 225 9.69 -18.86 -4.02
CA CYS A 225 10.88 -18.15 -3.55
C CYS A 225 10.51 -16.98 -2.62
N PHE A 226 9.53 -16.15 -2.99
CA PHE A 226 9.10 -15.03 -2.16
C PHE A 226 8.47 -15.50 -0.84
N PHE A 227 7.65 -16.55 -0.89
CA PHE A 227 7.05 -17.10 0.32
C PHE A 227 8.12 -17.65 1.27
N LYS A 228 9.12 -18.37 0.76
CA LYS A 228 10.27 -18.84 1.55
C LYS A 228 11.05 -17.69 2.18
N ASP A 229 11.31 -16.63 1.44
CA ASP A 229 12.01 -15.45 1.97
C ASP A 229 11.20 -14.79 3.10
N LEU A 230 9.89 -14.66 2.94
CA LEU A 230 9.00 -14.12 3.96
C LEU A 230 9.00 -14.98 5.23
N VAL A 231 8.87 -16.31 5.09
CA VAL A 231 8.97 -17.25 6.20
C VAL A 231 10.31 -17.14 6.90
N PHE A 232 11.41 -17.10 6.14
CA PHE A 232 12.76 -16.99 6.70
C PHE A 232 12.96 -15.69 7.50
N MET A 233 12.41 -14.56 7.04
CA MET A 233 12.44 -13.30 7.78
C MET A 233 11.76 -13.41 9.15
N PHE A 234 10.56 -14.01 9.22
CA PHE A 234 9.87 -14.20 10.49
C PHE A 234 10.54 -15.27 11.38
N GLN A 235 11.12 -16.32 10.80
CA GLN A 235 11.91 -17.31 11.56
C GLN A 235 13.14 -16.67 12.22
N ARG A 236 13.87 -15.81 11.50
CA ARG A 236 14.99 -15.05 12.07
C ARG A 236 14.54 -14.17 13.23
N LEU A 237 13.42 -13.48 13.08
CA LEU A 237 12.84 -12.66 14.14
C LEU A 237 12.58 -13.49 15.41
N ILE A 238 11.92 -14.64 15.27
CA ILE A 238 11.64 -15.56 16.38
C ILE A 238 12.96 -16.01 17.03
N GLY A 239 13.95 -16.41 16.23
CA GLY A 239 15.27 -16.79 16.72
C GLY A 239 15.93 -15.69 17.55
N THR A 240 15.94 -14.45 17.06
CA THR A 240 16.50 -13.30 17.78
C THR A 240 15.77 -13.01 19.09
N ASN A 241 14.43 -13.06 19.09
CA ASN A 241 13.61 -12.86 20.29
C ASN A 241 13.80 -13.99 21.32
N MET A 242 13.93 -15.24 20.87
CA MET A 242 14.22 -16.37 21.76
C MET A 242 15.62 -16.26 22.36
N LEU A 243 16.63 -15.89 21.57
CA LEU A 243 17.98 -15.66 22.07
C LEU A 243 18.04 -14.52 23.09
N SER A 244 17.32 -13.41 22.87
CA SER A 244 17.28 -12.31 23.83
C SER A 244 16.57 -12.72 25.13
N TYR A 245 15.46 -13.45 25.04
CA TYR A 245 14.76 -14.01 26.20
C TYR A 245 15.65 -14.96 27.00
N ILE A 246 16.35 -15.88 26.34
CA ILE A 246 17.30 -16.81 26.99
C ILE A 246 18.45 -16.05 27.65
N LYS A 247 18.98 -14.97 27.05
CA LYS A 247 20.02 -14.15 27.68
C LYS A 247 19.54 -13.41 28.93
N GLN A 248 18.27 -12.98 28.96
CA GLN A 248 17.69 -12.23 30.08
C GLN A 248 17.23 -13.13 31.22
N HIS A 249 16.80 -14.35 30.92
CA HIS A 249 16.21 -15.28 31.91
C HIS A 249 16.98 -16.58 32.10
N GLY A 250 18.06 -16.80 31.34
CA GLY A 250 18.94 -17.95 31.51
C GLY A 250 19.94 -17.72 32.63
N ASN A 251 19.63 -18.22 33.83
CA ASN A 251 20.63 -18.43 34.87
C ASN A 251 21.53 -19.59 34.48
N TRP A 252 22.54 -19.33 33.64
CA TRP A 252 23.60 -20.29 33.37
C TRP A 252 24.73 -20.07 34.37
N HIS A 253 24.70 -20.80 35.49
CA HIS A 253 25.90 -21.02 36.29
C HIS A 253 26.81 -21.96 35.50
N PHE A 254 27.78 -21.41 34.78
CA PHE A 254 28.92 -22.18 34.32
C PHE A 254 29.76 -22.53 35.55
N ASN A 255 29.54 -23.71 36.13
CA ASN A 255 30.59 -24.32 36.93
C ASN A 255 31.66 -24.82 35.94
N GLU A 256 32.87 -24.28 36.07
CA GLU A 256 34.08 -24.80 35.44
C GLU A 256 34.40 -26.19 36.01
N SER A 257 33.62 -27.20 35.66
CA SER A 257 33.99 -28.61 35.83
C SER A 257 32.99 -29.50 35.08
N GLY A 258 33.36 -29.87 33.85
CA GLY A 258 32.99 -31.14 33.24
C GLY A 258 31.51 -31.37 32.91
N CYS A 259 31.20 -31.32 31.63
CA CYS A 259 29.97 -31.87 31.07
C CYS A 259 29.89 -33.37 31.38
N THR A 260 28.86 -33.83 32.08
CA THR A 260 28.44 -35.24 32.08
C THR A 260 26.96 -35.31 31.75
N ILE A 261 26.66 -36.02 30.66
CA ILE A 261 25.31 -36.37 30.23
C ILE A 261 24.91 -37.64 31.01
N PRO A 262 23.75 -37.69 31.68
CA PRO A 262 23.14 -38.96 32.03
C PRO A 262 22.21 -39.42 30.91
N LEU A 263 22.32 -40.70 30.59
CA LEU A 263 21.40 -41.48 29.75
C LEU A 263 19.94 -41.38 30.21
#